data_AF-A0A454VYA8-F1
#
_entry.id   AF-A0A454VYA8-F1
#
_cell.length_a   1.000
_cell.length_b   1.000
_cell.length_c   1.000
_cell.angle_alpha   90.00
_cell.angle_beta   90.00
_cell.angle_gamma   90.00
#
_symmetry.space_group_name_H-M   'P 1'
#
loop_
_entity.id
_entity.type
_entity.pdbx_description
1 polymer ?
#
loop_
_entity_poly.entity_id
_entity_poly.type
_entity_poly.pdbx_seq_one_letter_code
_entity_poly.pdbx_strand_id
1 'polypeptide(L)'
;MDSTTRVPGLIGQRALLITTLAVPLTGWAVHATALHRRLAASRVDPLTGLLRRDAYTHRARRLLARHGDTATVVMVDADRFKAINDQLGHATGDTVLAASVGAATPNTVGSRDLSVLQRAADAALYDGKHTGRAVLATAAHAAVPSLNGRRAGRPGTAVWGRAA
;
A
#
# COMPACT_ATOMS: atom_id res chain seq x y z
N MET A 1 62.66 0.09 49.51
CA MET A 1 61.88 0.91 48.56
C MET A 1 61.78 0.12 47.28
N ASP A 2 60.61 -0.47 47.01
CA ASP A 2 60.06 -0.64 45.65
C ASP A 2 58.74 -1.40 45.73
N SER A 3 57.65 -0.62 45.83
CA SER A 3 56.28 -1.09 45.72
C SER A 3 55.87 -1.02 44.25
N THR A 4 55.93 -2.14 43.53
CA THR A 4 55.37 -2.25 42.16
C THR A 4 54.04 -2.98 42.21
N THR A 5 52.96 -2.23 42.43
CA THR A 5 51.59 -2.70 42.24
C THR A 5 51.31 -2.87 40.74
N ARG A 6 51.43 -4.11 40.24
CA ARG A 6 50.89 -4.47 38.92
C ARG A 6 49.36 -4.54 39.03
N VAL A 7 48.68 -3.54 38.47
CA VAL A 7 47.23 -3.58 38.24
C VAL A 7 46.96 -4.51 37.05
N PRO A 8 46.24 -5.63 37.20
CA PRO A 8 45.87 -6.46 36.06
C PRO A 8 44.76 -5.76 35.28
N GLY A 9 45.03 -5.43 34.01
CA GLY A 9 44.05 -4.88 33.08
C GLY A 9 42.92 -5.89 32.82
N LEU A 10 41.82 -5.73 33.54
CA LEU A 10 40.69 -6.66 33.59
C LEU A 10 39.70 -6.44 32.43
N ILE A 11 40.17 -6.46 31.18
CA ILE A 11 39.30 -6.62 30.01
C ILE A 11 39.87 -7.76 29.18
N GLY A 12 39.43 -8.99 29.48
CA GLY A 12 39.84 -10.17 28.73
C GLY A 12 39.45 -10.04 27.25
N GLN A 13 40.28 -10.55 26.35
CA GLN A 13 40.13 -10.49 24.89
C GLN A 13 38.72 -10.90 24.39
N ARG A 14 38.03 -11.77 25.13
CA ARG A 14 36.62 -12.15 24.91
C ARG A 14 35.62 -11.01 25.12
N ALA A 15 35.80 -10.18 26.14
CA ALA A 15 34.96 -9.02 26.40
C ALA A 15 35.10 -7.97 25.29
N LEU A 16 36.31 -7.80 24.75
CA LEU A 16 36.59 -6.93 23.60
C LEU A 16 35.89 -7.42 22.32
N LEU A 17 35.89 -8.74 22.06
CA LEU A 17 35.20 -9.32 20.90
C LEU A 17 33.66 -9.21 21.02
N ILE A 18 33.11 -9.43 22.21
CA ILE A 18 31.67 -9.31 22.46
C ILE A 18 31.19 -7.86 22.25
N THR A 19 31.92 -6.85 22.74
CA THR A 19 31.54 -5.45 22.54
C THR A 19 31.67 -5.01 21.07
N THR A 20 32.69 -5.48 20.36
CA THR A 20 32.90 -5.15 18.94
C THR A 20 31.75 -5.64 18.05
N LEU A 21 31.11 -6.76 18.39
CA LEU A 21 29.95 -7.28 17.66
C LEU A 21 28.61 -6.78 18.20
N ALA A 22 28.47 -6.63 19.52
CA ALA A 22 27.22 -6.23 20.14
C ALA A 22 26.84 -4.77 19.81
N VAL A 23 27.81 -3.85 19.76
CA VAL A 23 27.54 -2.43 19.50
C VAL A 23 27.04 -2.18 18.07
N PRO A 24 27.67 -2.71 17.00
CA PRO A 24 27.13 -2.57 15.64
C PRO A 24 25.77 -3.23 15.45
N LEU A 25 25.55 -4.41 16.05
CA LEU A 25 24.27 -5.12 15.91
C LEU A 25 23.13 -4.39 16.61
N THR A 26 23.36 -3.89 17.83
CA THR A 26 22.37 -3.07 18.55
C THR A 26 22.13 -1.73 17.85
N GLY A 27 23.19 -1.08 17.36
CA GLY A 27 23.09 0.14 16.55
C GLY A 27 22.29 -0.08 15.26
N TRP A 28 22.55 -1.18 14.54
CA TRP A 28 21.81 -1.54 13.32
C TRP A 28 20.34 -1.86 13.63
N ALA A 29 20.04 -2.60 14.71
CA ALA A 29 18.66 -2.89 15.10
C ALA A 29 17.88 -1.63 15.48
N VAL A 30 18.50 -0.70 16.22
CA VAL A 30 17.91 0.61 16.53
C VAL A 30 17.70 1.44 15.26
N HIS A 31 18.68 1.46 14.35
CA HIS A 31 18.57 2.14 13.08
C HIS A 31 17.45 1.57 12.21
N ALA A 32 17.38 0.24 12.07
CA ALA A 32 16.38 -0.46 11.29
C ALA A 32 14.97 -0.23 11.84
N THR A 33 14.79 -0.29 13.17
CA THR A 33 13.50 0.01 13.80
C THR A 33 13.11 1.48 13.65
N ALA A 34 14.05 2.41 13.76
CA ALA A 34 13.81 3.84 13.51
C ALA A 34 13.44 4.11 12.04
N LEU A 35 14.13 3.49 11.09
CA LEU A 35 13.82 3.58 9.66
C LEU A 35 12.44 2.99 9.38
N HIS A 36 12.14 1.79 9.92
CA HIS A 36 10.85 1.16 9.77
C HIS A 36 9.71 2.02 10.32
N ARG A 37 9.91 2.65 11.49
CA ARG A 37 8.95 3.61 12.05
C ARG A 37 8.78 4.85 11.16
N ARG A 38 9.86 5.39 10.59
CA ARG A 38 9.80 6.54 9.67
C ARG A 38 9.04 6.19 8.39
N LEU A 39 9.32 5.04 7.80
CA LEU A 39 8.60 4.54 6.62
C LEU A 39 7.13 4.26 6.95
N ALA A 40 6.86 3.64 8.10
CA ALA A 40 5.50 3.39 8.59
C ALA A 40 4.73 4.68 8.93
N ALA A 41 5.42 5.77 9.26
CA ALA A 41 4.84 7.09 9.51
C ALA A 41 4.73 7.96 8.23
N SER A 42 5.53 7.71 7.20
CA SER A 42 5.55 8.49 5.96
C SER A 42 4.20 8.50 5.26
N ARG A 43 3.61 9.64 4.91
CA ARG A 43 2.31 9.65 4.20
C ARG A 43 2.40 9.18 2.75
N VAL A 44 3.61 9.05 2.22
CA VAL A 44 3.93 8.74 0.84
C VAL A 44 4.68 7.42 0.78
N ASP A 45 4.32 6.57 -0.17
CA ASP A 45 5.06 5.36 -0.50
C ASP A 45 6.37 5.73 -1.21
N PRO A 46 7.54 5.31 -0.71
CA PRO A 46 8.83 5.74 -1.24
C PRO A 46 9.16 5.14 -2.61
N LEU A 47 8.53 4.03 -3.00
CA LEU A 47 8.77 3.38 -4.29
C LEU A 47 8.01 4.09 -5.42
N THR A 48 6.77 4.48 -5.16
CA THR A 48 5.86 5.03 -6.17
C THR A 48 5.66 6.54 -6.09
N GLY A 49 6.01 7.17 -4.96
CA GLY A 49 5.71 8.57 -4.68
C GLY A 49 4.22 8.87 -4.41
N LEU A 50 3.36 7.84 -4.39
CA LEU A 50 1.92 7.98 -4.17
C LEU A 50 1.57 8.05 -2.68
N LEU A 51 0.43 8.69 -2.37
CA LEU A 51 -0.09 8.69 -1.00
C LEU A 51 -0.43 7.27 -0.56
N ARG A 52 -0.02 6.91 0.66
CA ARG A 52 -0.53 5.70 1.31
C ARG A 52 -2.02 5.84 1.62
N ARG A 53 -2.68 4.69 1.84
CA ARG A 53 -4.14 4.57 1.99
C ARG A 53 -4.76 5.59 2.95
N ASP A 54 -4.21 5.77 4.15
CA ASP A 54 -4.79 6.67 5.15
C ASP A 54 -4.71 8.13 4.72
N ALA A 55 -3.54 8.54 4.20
CA ALA A 55 -3.32 9.90 3.73
C ALA A 55 -4.17 10.21 2.49
N TYR A 56 -4.27 9.25 1.56
CA TYR A 56 -5.19 9.32 0.42
C TYR A 56 -6.64 9.48 0.90
N THR A 57 -7.11 8.62 1.80
CA THR A 57 -8.51 8.60 2.26
C THR A 57 -8.88 9.91 2.93
N HIS A 58 -8.01 10.42 3.80
CA HIS A 58 -8.23 11.71 4.44
C HIS A 58 -8.28 12.86 3.43
N ARG A 59 -7.36 12.89 2.45
CA ARG A 59 -7.34 13.91 1.40
C ARG A 59 -8.56 13.82 0.48
N ALA A 60 -8.95 12.62 0.06
CA ALA A 60 -10.09 12.37 -0.82
C ALA A 60 -11.40 12.82 -0.17
N ARG A 61 -11.63 12.49 1.11
CA ARG A 61 -12.80 12.97 1.87
C ARG A 61 -12.87 14.50 1.92
N ARG A 62 -11.73 15.17 2.15
CA ARG A 62 -11.66 16.64 2.12
C ARG A 62 -11.97 17.22 0.74
N LEU A 63 -11.51 16.59 -0.34
CA LEU A 63 -11.79 17.04 -1.70
C LEU A 63 -13.27 16.86 -2.05
N LEU A 64 -13.86 15.71 -1.72
CA LEU A 64 -15.29 15.45 -1.89
C LEU A 64 -16.15 16.44 -1.12
N ALA A 65 -15.81 16.74 0.13
CA ALA A 65 -16.54 17.72 0.93
C ALA A 65 -16.46 19.14 0.34
N ARG A 66 -15.37 19.49 -0.35
CA ARG A 66 -15.16 20.82 -0.94
C ARG A 66 -15.75 20.98 -2.32
N HIS A 67 -15.63 19.96 -3.16
CA HIS A 67 -15.97 20.03 -4.59
C HIS A 67 -17.30 19.33 -4.90
N GLY A 68 -17.90 18.68 -3.90
CA GLY A 68 -19.21 18.05 -3.97
C GLY A 68 -19.34 17.18 -5.22
N ASP A 69 -20.30 17.56 -6.06
CA ASP A 69 -20.75 16.80 -7.22
C ASP A 69 -19.80 16.82 -8.41
N THR A 70 -18.79 17.70 -8.39
CA THR A 70 -17.78 17.80 -9.46
C THR A 70 -16.56 16.91 -9.22
N ALA A 71 -16.43 16.34 -8.01
CA ALA A 71 -15.34 15.45 -7.71
C ALA A 71 -15.51 14.11 -8.43
N THR A 72 -14.41 13.54 -8.94
CA THR A 72 -14.41 12.22 -9.57
C THR A 72 -13.41 11.31 -8.85
N VAL A 73 -13.85 10.09 -8.54
CA VAL A 73 -12.97 9.03 -8.04
C VAL A 73 -12.60 8.14 -9.22
N VAL A 74 -11.31 7.98 -9.49
CA VAL A 74 -10.79 7.13 -10.57
C VAL A 74 -10.01 5.97 -9.96
N MET A 75 -10.26 4.75 -10.45
CA MET A 75 -9.48 3.56 -10.19
C MET A 75 -8.77 3.12 -11.46
N VAL A 76 -7.50 2.75 -11.30
CA VAL A 76 -6.62 2.34 -12.39
C VAL A 76 -5.94 1.04 -11.98
N ASP A 77 -5.97 0.04 -12.85
CA ASP A 77 -5.27 -1.24 -12.68
C ASP A 77 -4.35 -1.47 -13.88
N ALA A 78 -3.10 -1.82 -13.61
CA ALA A 78 -2.15 -2.16 -14.67
C ALA A 78 -2.44 -3.59 -15.16
N ASP A 79 -2.81 -3.74 -16.42
CA ASP A 79 -3.15 -5.03 -17.00
C ASP A 79 -1.89 -5.88 -17.16
N ARG A 80 -1.97 -7.16 -16.76
CA ARG A 80 -0.93 -8.18 -16.96
C ARG A 80 0.46 -7.83 -16.40
N PHE A 81 0.53 -6.93 -15.41
CA PHE A 81 1.79 -6.51 -14.78
C PHE A 81 2.69 -7.67 -14.34
N LYS A 82 2.11 -8.74 -13.77
CA LYS A 82 2.88 -9.92 -13.36
C LYS A 82 3.54 -10.64 -14.55
N ALA A 83 2.81 -10.87 -15.64
CA ALA A 83 3.36 -11.54 -16.81
C ALA A 83 4.49 -10.72 -17.46
N ILE A 84 4.37 -9.39 -17.45
CA ILE A 84 5.40 -8.47 -17.93
C ILE A 84 6.66 -8.60 -17.08
N ASN A 85 6.54 -8.53 -15.75
CA ASN A 85 7.69 -8.69 -14.84
C ASN A 85 8.35 -10.07 -14.95
N ASP A 86 7.55 -11.11 -15.14
CA ASP A 86 8.04 -12.49 -15.28
C ASP A 86 8.78 -12.70 -16.63
N GLN A 87 8.45 -11.95 -17.69
CA GLN A 87 9.05 -12.07 -19.02
C GLN A 87 10.22 -11.12 -19.30
N LEU A 88 10.17 -9.89 -18.79
CA LEU A 88 11.14 -8.82 -19.13
C LEU A 88 12.20 -8.58 -18.04
N GLY A 89 12.09 -9.29 -16.91
CA GLY A 89 12.93 -9.08 -15.72
C GLY A 89 12.60 -7.78 -14.98
N HIS A 90 12.99 -7.69 -13.71
CA HIS A 90 12.64 -6.55 -12.83
C HIS A 90 13.20 -5.19 -13.31
N ALA A 91 14.16 -5.20 -14.25
CA ALA A 91 14.86 -3.99 -14.70
C ALA A 91 14.24 -3.29 -15.92
N THR A 92 13.24 -3.89 -16.59
CA THR A 92 12.68 -3.36 -17.84
C THR A 92 11.18 -3.10 -17.70
N GLY A 93 10.82 -2.07 -16.94
CA GLY A 93 9.44 -1.73 -16.59
C GLY A 93 8.76 -0.66 -17.46
N ASP A 94 9.42 -0.17 -18.51
CA ASP A 94 8.94 1.02 -19.25
C ASP A 94 8.23 0.73 -20.58
N THR A 95 8.06 -0.54 -20.95
CA THR A 95 7.49 -0.89 -22.26
C THR A 95 6.22 -1.71 -22.13
N VAL A 96 5.08 -1.03 -22.35
CA VAL A 96 3.73 -1.56 -22.57
C VAL A 96 2.99 -2.04 -21.32
N LEU A 97 2.56 -1.09 -20.49
CA LEU A 97 1.45 -1.29 -19.56
C LEU A 97 0.16 -0.78 -20.20
N ALA A 98 -0.72 -1.69 -20.61
CA ALA A 98 -2.13 -1.34 -20.79
C ALA A 98 -2.73 -1.13 -19.39
N ALA A 99 -3.60 -0.14 -19.22
CA ALA A 99 -4.27 0.12 -17.95
C ALA A 99 -5.79 0.04 -18.15
N SER A 100 -6.45 -0.71 -17.27
CA SER A 100 -7.89 -0.65 -17.13
C SER A 100 -8.24 0.55 -16.26
N VAL A 101 -9.31 1.29 -16.58
CA VAL A 101 -9.72 2.51 -15.86
C VAL A 101 -11.22 2.50 -15.59
N GLY A 102 -11.61 2.71 -14.34
CA GLY A 102 -12.99 2.94 -13.92
C GLY A 102 -13.13 4.27 -13.18
N ALA A 103 -14.19 5.02 -13.41
CA ALA A 103 -14.39 6.33 -12.79
C ALA A 103 -15.82 6.51 -12.27
N ALA A 104 -15.97 7.10 -11.09
CA ALA A 104 -17.24 7.35 -10.43
C ALA A 104 -17.38 8.82 -10.04
N THR A 105 -18.55 9.40 -10.33
CA THR A 105 -18.90 10.76 -9.91
C THR A 105 -20.10 10.71 -8.97
N PRO A 106 -20.23 11.64 -8.00
CA PRO A 106 -21.39 11.69 -7.13
C PRO A 106 -22.72 11.78 -7.87
N ASN A 107 -22.77 12.51 -8.99
CA ASN A 107 -23.98 12.66 -9.79
C ASN A 107 -24.41 11.36 -10.48
N THR A 108 -23.46 10.62 -11.07
CA THR A 108 -23.78 9.37 -11.78
C THR A 108 -24.10 8.21 -10.84
N VAL A 109 -23.50 8.23 -9.64
CA VAL A 109 -23.67 7.19 -8.62
C VAL A 109 -24.80 7.51 -7.65
N GLY A 110 -25.16 8.79 -7.46
CA GLY A 110 -26.15 9.24 -6.49
C GLY A 110 -25.66 9.22 -5.04
N SER A 111 -24.34 9.26 -4.82
CA SER A 111 -23.75 9.22 -3.46
C SER A 111 -22.46 10.03 -3.38
N ARG A 112 -22.26 10.71 -2.24
CA ARG A 112 -21.01 11.41 -1.90
C ARG A 112 -20.11 10.62 -0.94
N ASP A 113 -20.53 9.42 -0.53
CA ASP A 113 -19.71 8.56 0.32
C ASP A 113 -18.52 8.03 -0.49
N LEU A 114 -17.31 8.34 -0.03
CA LEU A 114 -16.07 7.93 -0.70
C LEU A 114 -16.01 6.42 -0.91
N SER A 115 -16.45 5.61 0.06
CA SER A 115 -16.41 4.15 0.00
C SER A 115 -17.37 3.63 -1.07
N VAL A 116 -18.53 4.28 -1.25
CA VAL A 116 -19.49 3.95 -2.31
C VAL A 116 -18.94 4.33 -3.68
N LEU A 117 -18.35 5.52 -3.81
CA LEU A 117 -17.72 5.96 -5.06
C LEU A 117 -16.54 5.08 -5.45
N GLN A 118 -15.69 4.71 -4.49
CA GLN A 118 -14.59 3.78 -4.72
C GLN A 118 -15.08 2.42 -5.19
N ARG A 119 -16.15 1.89 -4.57
CA ARG A 119 -16.74 0.62 -4.99
C ARG A 119 -17.33 0.70 -6.40
N ALA A 120 -18.04 1.78 -6.71
CA ALA A 120 -18.62 1.99 -8.03
C ALA A 120 -17.52 2.10 -9.11
N ALA A 121 -16.44 2.82 -8.82
CA ALA A 121 -15.27 2.92 -9.70
C ALA A 121 -14.56 1.57 -9.88
N ASP A 122 -14.42 0.76 -8.82
CA ASP A 122 -13.84 -0.60 -8.88
C ASP A 122 -14.68 -1.53 -9.78
N ALA A 123 -16.01 -1.48 -9.64
CA ALA A 123 -16.90 -2.28 -10.46
C ALA A 123 -16.87 -1.83 -11.94
N ALA A 124 -16.87 -0.51 -12.21
CA ALA A 124 -16.75 0.01 -13.56
C ALA A 124 -15.40 -0.34 -14.21
N LEU A 125 -14.32 -0.26 -13.44
CA LEU A 125 -12.99 -0.69 -13.84
C LEU A 125 -12.99 -2.16 -14.29
N TYR A 126 -13.69 -3.02 -13.54
CA TYR A 126 -13.80 -4.43 -13.86
C TYR A 126 -14.56 -4.68 -15.16
N ASP A 127 -15.68 -4.00 -15.37
CA ASP A 127 -16.46 -4.12 -16.61
C ASP A 127 -15.67 -3.61 -17.83
N GLY A 128 -14.80 -2.61 -17.62
CA GLY A 128 -13.86 -2.10 -18.61
C GLY A 128 -12.59 -2.91 -18.79
N LYS A 129 -12.40 -3.98 -17.99
CA LYS A 129 -11.13 -4.69 -17.96
C LYS A 129 -10.80 -5.28 -19.33
N HIS A 130 -9.57 -5.03 -19.80
CA HIS A 130 -9.06 -5.46 -21.10
C HIS A 130 -9.76 -4.86 -22.33
N THR A 131 -10.64 -3.88 -22.14
CA THR A 131 -11.27 -3.14 -23.24
C THR A 131 -10.39 -2.01 -23.79
N GLY A 132 -9.37 -1.60 -23.01
CA GLY A 132 -8.52 -0.43 -23.31
C GLY A 132 -9.25 0.92 -23.20
N ARG A 133 -10.48 0.93 -22.67
CA ARG A 133 -11.30 2.14 -22.51
C ARG A 133 -11.61 2.41 -21.04
N ALA A 134 -11.75 3.69 -20.70
CA ALA A 134 -12.25 4.10 -19.40
C ALA A 134 -13.76 3.88 -19.33
N VAL A 135 -14.24 3.33 -18.21
CA VAL A 135 -15.67 3.08 -17.96
C VAL A 135 -16.17 4.00 -16.85
N LEU A 136 -17.28 4.70 -17.12
CA LEU A 136 -17.96 5.52 -16.12
C LEU A 136 -18.98 4.69 -15.34
N ALA A 137 -18.89 4.78 -14.02
CA ALA A 137 -19.78 4.08 -13.09
C ALA A 137 -21.18 4.69 -13.10
N THR A 138 -22.15 3.80 -13.17
CA THR A 138 -23.58 4.05 -12.97
C THR A 138 -24.01 3.70 -11.54
N ALA A 139 -25.21 4.11 -11.13
CA ALA A 139 -25.79 3.72 -9.84
C ALA A 139 -25.82 2.20 -9.60
N ALA A 140 -25.95 1.38 -10.65
CA ALA A 140 -25.92 -0.08 -10.55
C ALA A 140 -24.57 -0.61 -10.02
N HIS A 141 -23.46 0.04 -10.39
CA HIS A 141 -22.13 -0.33 -9.91
C HIS A 141 -21.96 -0.11 -8.40
N ALA A 142 -22.72 0.81 -7.82
CA ALA A 142 -22.72 1.08 -6.37
C ALA A 142 -23.38 -0.03 -5.55
N ALA A 143 -24.36 -0.72 -6.16
CA ALA A 143 -25.12 -1.80 -5.52
C ALA A 143 -24.37 -3.15 -5.49
N VAL A 144 -23.20 -3.23 -6.12
CA VAL A 144 -22.40 -4.46 -6.16
C VAL A 144 -22.05 -4.90 -4.72
N PRO A 145 -22.34 -6.16 -4.32
CA PRO A 145 -22.03 -6.64 -2.99
C PRO A 145 -20.54 -6.65 -2.70
N SER A 146 -20.16 -6.16 -1.51
CA SER A 146 -18.79 -6.28 -1.00
C SER A 146 -18.75 -7.11 0.27
N LEU A 147 -17.87 -8.10 0.33
CA LEU A 147 -17.53 -8.90 1.51
C LEU A 147 -16.15 -8.46 2.00
N ASN A 148 -16.03 -8.02 3.26
CA ASN A 148 -14.77 -7.54 3.86
C ASN A 148 -14.06 -6.46 3.02
N GLY A 149 -14.83 -5.59 2.36
CA GLY A 149 -14.28 -4.54 1.49
C GLY A 149 -13.76 -5.03 0.14
N ARG A 150 -14.05 -6.27 -0.26
CA ARG A 150 -13.77 -6.85 -1.59
C ARG A 150 -15.07 -7.25 -2.28
N ARG A 151 -15.16 -7.12 -3.61
CA ARG A 151 -16.32 -7.60 -4.39
C ARG A 151 -16.53 -9.10 -4.18
N ALA A 152 -17.78 -9.51 -3.97
CA ALA A 152 -18.13 -10.93 -3.86
C ALA A 152 -17.69 -11.72 -5.10
N GLY A 153 -17.06 -12.89 -4.91
CA GLY A 153 -16.60 -13.76 -6.00
C GLY A 153 -15.08 -13.68 -6.30
N ARG A 154 -14.31 -12.86 -5.57
CA ARG A 154 -12.84 -12.84 -5.67
C ARG A 154 -12.20 -13.91 -4.75
N PRO A 155 -11.06 -14.52 -5.11
CA PRO A 155 -10.31 -15.36 -4.17
C PRO A 155 -10.08 -14.63 -2.83
N GLY A 156 -10.45 -15.27 -1.72
CA GLY A 156 -10.42 -14.67 -0.38
C GLY A 156 -11.70 -13.95 0.06
N THR A 157 -12.81 -14.01 -0.69
CA THR A 157 -14.15 -13.60 -0.22
C THR A 157 -14.99 -14.76 0.32
N ALA A 158 -14.36 -15.87 0.69
CA ALA A 158 -15.05 -16.94 1.40
C ALA A 158 -15.51 -16.40 2.76
N VAL A 159 -16.82 -16.33 2.95
CA VAL A 159 -17.38 -16.25 4.30
C VAL A 159 -16.99 -17.57 4.95
N TRP A 160 -16.19 -17.54 6.01
CA TRP A 160 -16.04 -18.71 6.88
C TRP A 160 -17.41 -18.92 7.54
N GLY A 161 -18.26 -19.68 6.86
CA GLY A 161 -19.64 -19.92 7.23
C GLY A 161 -19.74 -21.22 8.01
N ARG A 162 -20.00 -21.07 9.32
CA ARG A 162 -20.85 -21.91 10.17
C ARG A 162 -20.79 -23.42 9.90
N ALA A 163 -20.03 -24.12 10.73
CA ALA A 163 -20.38 -25.49 11.09
C ALA A 163 -21.80 -25.47 11.69
N ALA A 164 -22.68 -26.24 11.06
CA ALA A 164 -23.98 -26.62 11.62
C ALA A 164 -23.79 -27.48 12.87
#